data_AF-A0A6I9R754-F1
#
_entry.id   AF-A0A6I9R754-F1
#
_cell.length_a   1.000
_cell.length_b   1.000
_cell.length_c   1.000
_cell.angle_alpha   90.00
_cell.angle_beta   90.00
_cell.angle_gamma   90.00
#
_symmetry.space_group_name_H-M   'P 1'
#
loop_
_entity.id
_entity.type
_entity.pdbx_description
1 polymer ?
#
loop_
_entity_poly.entity_id
_entity_poly.type
_entity_poly.pdbx_seq_one_letter_code
_entity_poly.pdbx_strand_id
1 'polypeptide(L)'
;MHRNDPLYGGGLAEAGDQEGKTTGGEEKKMGNKSLCWPNINEAVEELISLYQIVWPIVITSFLLYSRSVVSMLFLGHLGDAELAGGSLAIAFANITGYSVLKGLAMGMDPICGPAFGAKRWAVLRRTFQKTILLLLLSTIPISVLWINMEPILLHLGQDPAIFPSAKCYLLFSFPDLLAQSFLHPLRIFLKAQSLTTPLTFCAALALILHIPINWLLISYFNLGVKGVALASALNTVNINMGLVAYLLLSEKALKPWHGTSLACFQEWAPLVKLAAPSMVSVCLEWWWYEVMLILCGLLSEPQPSVAAMGILIQTTGLMYVIPSSLGMGLSTRVGHELGAGQPARARRAASTGLVVAMVFGLAAFVFTVAVRGVWGRMFTGETRILALTAAALPIVGFCELGNCPQTAGCGVLRGSARPTFGANINFSSFYLVGLPVAAVAGFRLGLGFVGLWLGLVAAQASCASLTLYAVARTDWEAQVERAEELTGGGFGDGEEDDLEASLLG
;
A
#
# COMPACT_ATOMS: atom_id res chain seq x y z
N MET A 1 -17.32 -59.27 60.68
CA MET A 1 -17.28 -60.30 61.74
C MET A 1 -15.92 -60.96 61.66
N HIS A 2 -15.07 -60.86 62.70
CA HIS A 2 -13.89 -61.71 63.07
C HIS A 2 -13.18 -62.52 61.96
N ARG A 3 -11.85 -62.50 61.72
CA ARG A 3 -10.57 -62.23 62.47
C ARG A 3 -9.43 -62.04 61.41
N ASN A 4 -8.15 -61.72 61.65
CA ASN A 4 -7.32 -61.40 62.84
C ASN A 4 -6.05 -60.62 62.41
N ASP A 5 -5.44 -59.87 63.33
CA ASP A 5 -4.00 -59.51 63.34
C ASP A 5 -3.26 -60.40 64.40
N PRO A 6 -2.03 -60.11 64.93
CA PRO A 6 -0.96 -59.14 64.59
C PRO A 6 0.51 -59.72 64.70
N LEU A 7 1.51 -58.81 64.82
CA LEU A 7 2.86 -58.92 65.45
C LEU A 7 4.08 -59.14 64.51
N TYR A 8 5.28 -58.57 64.71
CA TYR A 8 5.82 -57.64 65.75
C TYR A 8 7.07 -56.87 65.23
N GLY A 9 7.28 -55.63 65.70
CA GLY A 9 8.61 -54.96 65.83
C GLY A 9 9.14 -54.19 64.60
N GLY A 10 9.84 -53.06 64.71
CA GLY A 10 10.24 -52.28 65.90
C GLY A 10 11.67 -51.75 65.79
N GLY A 11 11.87 -50.46 65.50
CA GLY A 11 13.20 -49.82 65.42
C GLY A 11 13.11 -48.33 65.10
N LEU A 12 13.85 -47.50 65.84
CA LEU A 12 13.81 -46.03 65.80
C LEU A 12 15.15 -45.45 65.33
N ALA A 13 15.07 -44.28 64.68
CA ALA A 13 16.11 -43.26 64.48
C ALA A 13 17.37 -43.63 63.66
N GLU A 14 17.54 -42.94 62.53
CA GLU A 14 18.56 -41.89 62.43
C GLU A 14 18.18 -40.88 61.32
N ALA A 15 18.69 -39.65 61.42
CA ALA A 15 18.34 -38.54 60.53
C ALA A 15 19.39 -38.34 59.43
N GLY A 16 18.94 -37.98 58.22
CA GLY A 16 19.80 -37.59 57.11
C GLY A 16 18.99 -36.86 56.05
N ASP A 17 19.42 -35.65 55.69
CA ASP A 17 18.70 -34.76 54.77
C ASP A 17 18.51 -35.35 53.36
N GLN A 18 17.33 -35.10 52.78
CA GLN A 18 17.27 -34.57 51.40
C GLN A 18 15.96 -33.85 51.11
N GLU A 19 16.08 -32.75 50.36
CA GLU A 19 15.07 -31.72 50.20
C GLU A 19 13.77 -32.21 49.54
N GLY A 20 12.63 -31.91 50.19
CA GLY A 20 11.31 -32.15 49.63
C GLY A 20 11.00 -31.19 48.48
N LYS A 21 10.79 -31.73 47.27
CA LYS A 21 10.25 -31.01 46.12
C LYS A 21 8.85 -30.45 46.44
N THR A 22 8.76 -29.19 46.82
CA THR A 22 7.49 -28.46 46.85
C THR A 22 7.15 -27.95 45.45
N THR A 23 5.91 -28.18 45.06
CA THR A 23 5.33 -27.78 43.78
C THR A 23 5.32 -26.26 43.61
N GLY A 24 6.29 -25.73 42.86
CA GLY A 24 6.24 -24.36 42.35
C GLY A 24 5.22 -24.28 41.22
N GLY A 25 4.10 -23.59 41.44
CA GLY A 25 3.21 -23.21 40.35
C GLY A 25 3.93 -22.24 39.42
N GLU A 26 3.92 -22.50 38.12
CA GLU A 26 4.43 -21.56 37.13
C GLU A 26 3.54 -20.31 37.09
N GLU A 27 3.93 -19.29 37.86
CA GLU A 27 3.50 -17.93 37.58
C GLU A 27 3.91 -17.60 36.14
N LYS A 28 2.92 -17.60 35.23
CA LYS A 28 3.05 -16.97 33.92
C LYS A 28 3.39 -15.50 34.14
N LYS A 29 4.69 -15.18 34.18
CA LYS A 29 5.19 -13.80 34.16
C LYS A 29 4.59 -13.14 32.94
N MET A 30 3.62 -12.26 33.20
CA MET A 30 2.89 -11.53 32.19
C MET A 30 3.84 -10.50 31.58
N GLY A 31 4.65 -10.96 30.62
CA GLY A 31 5.76 -10.23 30.03
C GLY A 31 5.31 -8.85 29.58
N ASN A 32 6.06 -7.83 30.00
CA ASN A 32 5.68 -6.43 29.91
C ASN A 32 5.23 -6.07 28.48
N LYS A 33 3.93 -5.77 28.30
CA LYS A 33 3.29 -5.50 27.00
C LYS A 33 3.59 -4.09 26.48
N SER A 34 4.84 -3.67 26.60
CA SER A 34 5.36 -2.37 26.17
C SER A 34 6.32 -2.53 24.99
N LEU A 35 6.44 -1.47 24.18
CA LEU A 35 7.40 -1.42 23.08
C LEU A 35 8.83 -1.52 23.65
N CYS A 36 9.46 -2.69 23.54
CA CYS A 36 10.84 -2.88 23.94
C CYS A 36 11.72 -2.32 22.83
N TRP A 37 12.35 -1.18 23.08
CA TRP A 37 13.21 -0.52 22.11
C TRP A 37 14.44 -1.40 21.80
N PRO A 38 14.80 -1.59 20.51
CA PRO A 38 15.96 -2.39 20.14
C PRO A 38 17.25 -1.76 20.66
N ASN A 39 18.25 -2.61 20.94
CA ASN A 39 19.62 -2.13 21.19
C ASN A 39 20.15 -1.44 19.91
N ILE A 40 21.06 -0.47 20.04
CA ILE A 40 21.53 0.37 18.92
C ILE A 40 22.06 -0.50 17.75
N ASN A 41 22.82 -1.56 18.06
CA ASN A 41 23.33 -2.47 17.03
C ASN A 41 22.20 -3.21 16.30
N GLU A 42 21.21 -3.76 17.03
CA GLU A 42 20.04 -4.42 16.44
C GLU A 42 19.20 -3.44 15.60
N ALA A 43 19.11 -2.18 16.03
CA ALA A 43 18.40 -1.13 15.31
C ALA A 43 19.11 -0.78 13.99
N VAL A 44 20.45 -0.77 13.97
CA VAL A 44 21.27 -0.55 12.76
C VAL A 44 21.15 -1.73 11.79
N GLU A 45 21.23 -2.97 12.26
CA GLU A 45 21.03 -4.17 11.43
C GLU A 45 19.64 -4.18 10.76
N GLU A 46 18.59 -3.85 11.53
CA GLU A 46 17.23 -3.77 11.02
C GLU A 46 17.05 -2.58 10.07
N LEU A 47 17.70 -1.43 10.33
CA LEU A 47 17.71 -0.28 9.42
C LEU A 47 18.37 -0.62 8.07
N ILE A 48 19.48 -1.35 8.08
CA ILE A 48 20.14 -1.83 6.85
C ILE A 48 19.21 -2.77 6.07
N SER A 49 18.57 -3.71 6.77
CA SER A 49 17.61 -4.67 6.19
C SER A 49 16.41 -3.96 5.55
N LEU A 50 15.84 -2.97 6.25
CA LEU A 50 14.76 -2.14 5.72
C LEU A 50 15.22 -1.28 4.54
N TYR A 51 16.42 -0.68 4.60
CA TYR A 51 16.97 0.14 3.52
C TYR A 51 17.13 -0.65 2.21
N GLN A 52 17.66 -1.87 2.28
CA GLN A 52 17.84 -2.75 1.11
C GLN A 52 16.52 -3.05 0.39
N ILE A 53 15.41 -3.21 1.13
CA ILE A 53 14.08 -3.46 0.56
C ILE A 53 13.43 -2.14 0.08
N VAL A 54 13.46 -1.09 0.92
CA VAL A 54 12.69 0.15 0.69
C VAL A 54 13.30 1.02 -0.39
N TRP A 55 14.63 1.15 -0.47
CA TRP A 55 15.27 2.09 -1.40
C TRP A 55 14.97 1.80 -2.89
N PRO A 56 15.06 0.55 -3.40
CA PRO A 56 14.64 0.25 -4.76
C PRO A 56 13.12 0.45 -4.99
N ILE A 57 12.29 0.26 -3.96
CA ILE A 57 10.85 0.52 -4.03
C ILE A 57 10.56 2.03 -4.16
N VAL A 58 11.33 2.89 -3.48
CA VAL A 58 11.25 4.36 -3.63
C VAL A 58 11.60 4.76 -5.07
N ILE A 59 12.74 4.31 -5.59
CA ILE A 59 13.16 4.61 -6.98
C ILE A 59 12.11 4.10 -7.98
N THR A 60 11.67 2.85 -7.85
CA THR A 60 10.61 2.26 -8.68
C THR A 60 9.35 3.13 -8.66
N SER A 61 8.93 3.58 -7.48
CA SER A 61 7.68 4.33 -7.32
C SER A 61 7.77 5.72 -7.95
N PHE A 62 8.92 6.39 -7.87
CA PHE A 62 9.17 7.61 -8.65
C PHE A 62 9.14 7.36 -10.16
N LEU A 63 9.80 6.31 -10.66
CA LEU A 63 9.80 5.97 -12.10
C LEU A 63 8.39 5.70 -12.63
N LEU A 64 7.56 4.98 -11.86
CA LEU A 64 6.16 4.71 -12.19
C LEU A 64 5.29 5.99 -12.14
N TYR A 65 5.61 6.95 -11.28
CA TYR A 65 4.93 8.25 -11.20
C TYR A 65 5.31 9.17 -12.38
N SER A 66 6.59 9.18 -12.77
CA SER A 66 7.11 9.95 -13.91
C SER A 66 6.40 9.64 -15.23
N ARG A 67 5.91 8.39 -15.41
CA ARG A 67 5.06 8.00 -16.56
C ARG A 67 3.85 8.93 -16.72
N SER A 68 3.14 9.21 -15.62
CA SER A 68 1.96 10.07 -15.62
C SER A 68 2.31 11.52 -15.93
N VAL A 69 3.45 12.01 -15.41
CA VAL A 69 3.95 13.36 -15.73
C VAL A 69 4.25 13.50 -17.23
N VAL A 70 4.94 12.53 -17.83
CA VAL A 70 5.23 12.51 -19.28
C VAL A 70 3.93 12.50 -20.09
N SER A 71 2.97 11.63 -19.74
CA SER A 71 1.67 11.58 -20.44
C SER A 71 0.88 12.88 -20.33
N MET A 72 0.91 13.56 -19.18
CA MET A 72 0.27 14.88 -19.02
C MET A 72 0.94 15.98 -19.85
N LEU A 73 2.28 15.97 -19.96
CA LEU A 73 2.98 16.90 -20.85
C LEU A 73 2.58 16.69 -22.31
N PHE A 74 2.43 15.44 -22.76
CA PHE A 74 1.96 15.17 -24.12
C PHE A 74 0.50 15.57 -24.37
N LEU A 75 -0.39 15.44 -23.37
CA LEU A 75 -1.75 15.99 -23.45
C LEU A 75 -1.75 17.52 -23.53
N GLY A 76 -0.90 18.19 -22.74
CA GLY A 76 -0.77 19.65 -22.77
C GLY A 76 -0.27 20.21 -24.10
N HIS A 77 0.57 19.47 -24.83
CA HIS A 77 0.99 19.84 -26.19
C HIS A 77 -0.10 19.66 -27.26
N LEU A 78 -1.18 18.90 -26.98
CA LEU A 78 -2.28 18.72 -27.93
C LEU A 78 -3.29 19.87 -27.88
N GLY A 79 -3.56 20.40 -26.68
CA GLY A 79 -4.49 21.51 -26.48
C GLY A 79 -5.11 21.52 -25.09
N ASP A 80 -5.71 22.64 -24.70
CA ASP A 80 -6.33 22.82 -23.38
C ASP A 80 -7.53 21.88 -23.17
N ALA A 81 -8.31 21.60 -24.23
CA ALA A 81 -9.46 20.70 -24.19
C ALA A 81 -9.04 19.22 -24.05
N GLU A 82 -7.98 18.82 -24.73
CA GLU A 82 -7.35 17.51 -24.65
C GLU A 82 -6.72 17.29 -23.28
N LEU A 83 -6.05 18.30 -22.73
CA LEU A 83 -5.49 18.28 -21.38
C LEU A 83 -6.59 18.17 -20.32
N ALA A 84 -7.65 18.98 -20.40
CA ALA A 84 -8.77 18.94 -19.46
C ALA A 84 -9.52 17.60 -19.53
N GLY A 85 -9.88 17.13 -20.73
CA GLY A 85 -10.56 15.85 -20.91
C GLY A 85 -9.68 14.65 -20.52
N GLY A 86 -8.40 14.66 -20.88
CA GLY A 86 -7.45 13.61 -20.50
C GLY A 86 -7.22 13.56 -18.99
N SER A 87 -7.10 14.72 -18.32
CA SER A 87 -7.01 14.80 -16.86
C SER A 87 -8.27 14.24 -16.18
N LEU A 88 -9.46 14.61 -16.66
CA LEU A 88 -10.73 14.07 -16.16
C LEU A 88 -10.83 12.55 -16.33
N ALA A 89 -10.37 12.02 -17.47
CA ALA A 89 -10.33 10.58 -17.71
C ALA A 89 -9.34 9.86 -16.78
N ILE A 90 -8.17 10.44 -16.53
CA ILE A 90 -7.18 9.89 -15.58
C ILE A 90 -7.75 9.88 -14.15
N ALA A 91 -8.40 10.97 -13.72
CA ALA A 91 -9.07 11.03 -12.42
C ALA A 91 -10.18 9.96 -12.31
N PHE A 92 -11.08 9.89 -13.31
CA PHE A 92 -12.15 8.89 -13.36
C PHE A 92 -11.58 7.46 -13.33
N ALA A 93 -10.52 7.16 -14.09
CA ALA A 93 -9.86 5.86 -14.11
C ALA A 93 -9.18 5.52 -12.77
N ASN A 94 -8.56 6.50 -12.11
CA ASN A 94 -7.95 6.33 -10.78
C ASN A 94 -9.02 5.98 -9.73
N ILE A 95 -10.12 6.73 -9.69
CA ILE A 95 -11.25 6.55 -8.77
C ILE A 95 -11.90 5.18 -8.97
N THR A 96 -12.21 4.83 -10.22
CA THR A 96 -13.11 3.70 -10.52
C THR A 96 -12.41 2.39 -10.87
N GLY A 97 -11.13 2.43 -11.29
CA GLY A 97 -10.41 1.27 -11.80
C GLY A 97 -9.06 1.02 -11.13
N TYR A 98 -8.10 1.94 -11.26
CA TYR A 98 -6.73 1.70 -10.82
C TYR A 98 -6.59 1.58 -9.29
N SER A 99 -7.35 2.37 -8.50
CA SER A 99 -7.39 2.19 -7.04
C SER A 99 -7.95 0.83 -6.62
N VAL A 100 -9.01 0.36 -7.31
CA VAL A 100 -9.65 -0.95 -7.09
C VAL A 100 -8.67 -2.08 -7.39
N LEU A 101 -8.04 -2.10 -8.57
CA LEU A 101 -7.05 -3.14 -8.92
C LEU A 101 -5.84 -3.14 -7.96
N LYS A 102 -5.29 -1.96 -7.67
CA LYS A 102 -4.17 -1.81 -6.72
C LYS A 102 -4.53 -2.37 -5.35
N GLY A 103 -5.69 -1.99 -4.82
CA GLY A 103 -6.12 -2.38 -3.49
C GLY A 103 -6.53 -3.85 -3.36
N LEU A 104 -7.14 -4.44 -4.41
CA LEU A 104 -7.39 -5.89 -4.47
C LEU A 104 -6.07 -6.67 -4.48
N ALA A 105 -5.08 -6.24 -5.27
CA ALA A 105 -3.76 -6.87 -5.27
C ALA A 105 -3.04 -6.76 -3.92
N MET A 106 -3.19 -5.63 -3.21
CA MET A 106 -2.63 -5.47 -1.86
C MET A 106 -3.22 -6.45 -0.83
N GLY A 107 -4.35 -7.12 -1.12
CA GLY A 107 -4.84 -8.25 -0.34
C GLY A 107 -3.90 -9.46 -0.31
N MET A 108 -2.96 -9.54 -1.25
CA MET A 108 -1.96 -10.60 -1.35
C MET A 108 -0.76 -10.40 -0.40
N ASP A 109 -0.41 -9.16 -0.02
CA ASP A 109 0.70 -8.85 0.89
C ASP A 109 0.63 -9.67 2.21
N PRO A 110 -0.52 -9.73 2.92
CA PRO A 110 -0.76 -10.59 4.08
C PRO A 110 -0.43 -12.08 3.95
N ILE A 111 -0.47 -12.65 2.74
CA ILE A 111 -0.27 -14.08 2.50
C ILE A 111 1.16 -14.31 1.99
N CYS A 112 1.59 -13.51 1.01
CA CYS A 112 2.86 -13.73 0.32
C CYS A 112 4.10 -13.46 1.19
N GLY A 113 4.06 -12.46 2.08
CA GLY A 113 5.16 -12.21 3.01
C GLY A 113 5.40 -13.41 3.94
N PRO A 114 4.38 -13.82 4.72
CA PRO A 114 4.47 -15.01 5.56
C PRO A 114 4.76 -16.30 4.80
N ALA A 115 4.14 -16.55 3.64
CA ALA A 115 4.41 -17.75 2.86
C ALA A 115 5.88 -17.85 2.42
N PHE A 116 6.50 -16.74 2.03
CA PHE A 116 7.93 -16.71 1.70
C PHE A 116 8.80 -16.90 2.96
N GLY A 117 8.46 -16.27 4.09
CA GLY A 117 9.18 -16.45 5.35
C GLY A 117 9.13 -17.88 5.89
N ALA A 118 7.98 -18.55 5.73
CA ALA A 118 7.74 -19.94 6.10
C ALA A 118 8.24 -20.97 5.06
N LYS A 119 8.88 -20.51 3.97
CA LYS A 119 9.33 -21.33 2.84
C LYS A 119 8.24 -22.13 2.09
N ARG A 120 6.97 -21.71 2.20
CA ARG A 120 5.82 -22.37 1.55
C ARG A 120 5.58 -21.80 0.14
N TRP A 121 6.46 -22.15 -0.79
CA TRP A 121 6.50 -21.59 -2.14
C TRP A 121 5.25 -21.91 -2.95
N ALA A 122 4.65 -23.09 -2.76
CA ALA A 122 3.38 -23.43 -3.38
C ALA A 122 2.25 -22.44 -3.04
N VAL A 123 2.14 -22.02 -1.77
CA VAL A 123 1.14 -21.02 -1.32
C VAL A 123 1.39 -19.67 -1.99
N LEU A 124 2.65 -19.25 -2.10
CA LEU A 124 3.05 -18.02 -2.79
C LEU A 124 2.61 -18.03 -4.27
N ARG A 125 2.92 -19.11 -4.99
CA ARG A 125 2.61 -19.31 -6.42
C ARG A 125 1.09 -19.34 -6.66
N ARG A 126 0.34 -20.13 -5.88
CA ARG A 126 -1.13 -20.24 -5.95
C ARG A 126 -1.82 -18.90 -5.66
N THR A 127 -1.35 -18.14 -4.68
CA THR A 127 -1.94 -16.83 -4.32
C THR A 127 -1.73 -15.79 -5.42
N PHE A 128 -0.55 -15.77 -6.05
CA PHE A 128 -0.27 -14.91 -7.22
C PHE A 128 -1.23 -15.19 -8.38
N GLN A 129 -1.42 -16.46 -8.75
CA GLN A 129 -2.33 -16.87 -9.83
C GLN A 129 -3.79 -16.48 -9.52
N LYS A 130 -4.27 -16.77 -8.30
CA LYS A 130 -5.60 -16.36 -7.81
C LYS A 130 -5.78 -14.84 -7.90
N THR A 131 -4.76 -14.07 -7.55
CA THR A 131 -4.82 -12.59 -7.57
C THR A 131 -4.90 -12.04 -9.00
N ILE A 132 -4.15 -12.60 -9.96
CA ILE A 132 -4.31 -12.24 -11.38
C ILE A 132 -5.74 -12.49 -11.86
N LEU A 133 -6.28 -13.68 -11.59
CA LEU A 133 -7.65 -14.03 -11.97
C LEU A 133 -8.70 -13.11 -11.33
N LEU A 134 -8.54 -12.78 -10.03
CA LEU A 134 -9.40 -11.83 -9.32
C LEU A 134 -9.38 -10.44 -9.98
N LEU A 135 -8.19 -9.94 -10.35
CA LEU A 135 -8.04 -8.63 -10.99
C LEU A 135 -8.59 -8.64 -12.41
N LEU A 136 -8.34 -9.69 -13.20
CA LEU A 136 -8.93 -9.87 -14.53
C LEU A 136 -10.46 -9.85 -14.49
N LEU A 137 -11.07 -10.63 -13.59
CA LEU A 137 -12.52 -10.60 -13.36
C LEU A 137 -13.02 -9.22 -12.95
N SER A 138 -12.24 -8.49 -12.15
CA SER A 138 -12.57 -7.12 -11.72
C SER A 138 -12.48 -6.10 -12.87
N THR A 139 -11.66 -6.35 -13.91
CA THR A 139 -11.62 -5.46 -15.09
C THR A 139 -12.95 -5.44 -15.86
N ILE A 140 -13.78 -6.48 -15.76
CA ILE A 140 -15.07 -6.57 -16.47
C ILE A 140 -16.06 -5.48 -16.01
N PRO A 141 -16.47 -5.39 -14.72
CA PRO A 141 -17.35 -4.31 -14.26
C PRO A 141 -16.71 -2.93 -14.37
N ILE A 142 -15.39 -2.80 -14.18
CA ILE A 142 -14.67 -1.53 -14.42
C ILE A 142 -14.81 -1.10 -15.89
N SER A 143 -14.71 -2.04 -16.84
CA SER A 143 -14.82 -1.73 -18.26
C SER A 143 -16.23 -1.32 -18.65
N VAL A 144 -17.26 -1.99 -18.11
CA VAL A 144 -18.67 -1.59 -18.28
C VAL A 144 -18.91 -0.18 -17.74
N LEU A 145 -18.34 0.15 -16.58
CA LEU A 145 -18.42 1.48 -15.98
C LEU A 145 -17.74 2.55 -16.85
N TRP A 146 -16.57 2.24 -17.41
CA TRP A 146 -15.82 3.16 -18.30
C TRP A 146 -16.53 3.42 -19.64
N ILE A 147 -17.21 2.41 -20.21
CA ILE A 147 -18.05 2.60 -21.41
C ILE A 147 -19.21 3.59 -21.13
N ASN A 148 -19.74 3.57 -19.90
CA ASN A 148 -20.87 4.40 -19.46
C ASN A 148 -20.44 5.71 -18.76
N MET A 149 -19.21 6.18 -18.98
CA MET A 149 -18.67 7.40 -18.39
C MET A 149 -19.49 8.67 -18.69
N GLU A 150 -19.90 8.89 -19.94
CA GLU A 150 -20.63 10.10 -20.38
C GLU A 150 -21.92 10.36 -19.59
N PRO A 151 -22.88 9.40 -19.48
CA PRO A 151 -24.05 9.56 -18.62
C PRO A 151 -23.69 9.92 -17.17
N ILE A 152 -22.64 9.31 -16.60
CA ILE A 152 -22.25 9.56 -15.21
C ILE A 152 -21.75 10.99 -15.03
N LEU A 153 -20.89 11.47 -15.93
CA LEU A 153 -20.37 12.83 -15.88
C LEU A 153 -21.44 13.90 -16.13
N LEU A 154 -22.43 13.62 -16.98
CA LEU A 154 -23.62 14.46 -17.15
C LEU A 154 -24.40 14.61 -15.83
N HIS A 155 -24.65 13.52 -15.12
CA HIS A 155 -25.35 13.56 -13.82
C HIS A 155 -24.52 14.26 -12.73
N LEU A 156 -23.19 14.28 -12.87
CA LEU A 156 -22.27 15.04 -12.01
C LEU A 156 -22.08 16.51 -12.44
N GLY A 157 -22.85 16.99 -13.42
CA GLY A 157 -22.85 18.39 -13.86
C GLY A 157 -21.56 18.85 -14.55
N GLN A 158 -20.77 17.92 -15.09
CA GLN A 158 -19.56 18.27 -15.83
C GLN A 158 -19.88 18.83 -17.22
N ASP A 159 -18.99 19.67 -17.77
CA ASP A 159 -19.16 20.28 -19.08
C ASP A 159 -19.12 19.22 -20.21
N PRO A 160 -20.17 19.10 -21.06
CA PRO A 160 -20.15 18.19 -22.19
C PRO A 160 -19.02 18.41 -23.19
N ALA A 161 -18.42 19.61 -23.25
CA ALA A 161 -17.34 19.93 -24.18
C ALA A 161 -16.07 19.07 -23.99
N ILE A 162 -15.79 18.62 -22.76
CA ILE A 162 -14.59 17.82 -22.45
C ILE A 162 -14.81 16.29 -22.55
N PHE A 163 -16.05 15.83 -22.72
CA PHE A 163 -16.37 14.40 -22.78
C PHE A 163 -15.79 13.65 -23.99
N PRO A 164 -15.74 14.20 -25.22
CA PRO A 164 -15.16 13.49 -26.36
C PRO A 164 -13.71 13.08 -26.11
N SER A 165 -12.89 14.01 -25.61
CA SER A 165 -11.50 13.73 -25.22
C SER A 165 -11.41 12.76 -24.05
N ALA A 166 -12.23 12.96 -23.01
CA ALA A 166 -12.18 12.13 -21.81
C ALA A 166 -12.59 10.66 -22.06
N LYS A 167 -13.72 10.43 -22.73
CA LYS A 167 -14.16 9.10 -23.14
C LYS A 167 -13.19 8.46 -24.13
N CYS A 168 -12.62 9.23 -25.05
CA CYS A 168 -11.63 8.72 -25.99
C CYS A 168 -10.36 8.23 -25.26
N TYR A 169 -9.84 8.98 -24.30
CA TYR A 169 -8.73 8.53 -23.45
C TYR A 169 -9.08 7.25 -22.69
N LEU A 170 -10.26 7.21 -22.07
CA LEU A 170 -10.67 6.11 -21.20
C LEU A 170 -10.89 4.79 -21.97
N LEU A 171 -11.56 4.85 -23.13
CA LEU A 171 -11.76 3.67 -24.00
C LEU A 171 -10.43 3.11 -24.54
N PHE A 172 -9.45 3.98 -24.85
CA PHE A 172 -8.12 3.54 -25.28
C PHE A 172 -7.20 3.15 -24.10
N SER A 173 -7.68 3.25 -22.85
CA SER A 173 -6.98 2.80 -21.64
C SER A 173 -7.32 1.36 -21.24
N PHE A 174 -8.24 0.65 -21.91
CA PHE A 174 -8.52 -0.77 -21.62
C PHE A 174 -7.28 -1.69 -21.69
N PRO A 175 -6.35 -1.53 -22.64
CA PRO A 175 -5.12 -2.32 -22.65
C PRO A 175 -4.22 -2.04 -21.44
N ASP A 176 -4.23 -0.82 -20.88
CA ASP A 176 -3.53 -0.52 -19.63
C ASP A 176 -4.23 -1.19 -18.44
N LEU A 177 -5.56 -1.10 -18.35
CA LEU A 177 -6.36 -1.76 -17.30
C LEU A 177 -6.06 -3.26 -17.23
N LEU A 178 -6.00 -3.93 -18.39
CA LEU A 178 -5.58 -5.33 -18.49
C LEU A 178 -4.10 -5.51 -18.10
N ALA A 179 -3.18 -4.69 -18.57
CA ALA A 179 -1.76 -4.80 -18.23
C ALA A 179 -1.47 -4.55 -16.73
N GLN A 180 -2.24 -3.68 -16.05
CA GLN A 180 -2.17 -3.49 -14.60
C GLN A 180 -2.64 -4.73 -13.82
N SER A 181 -3.58 -5.50 -14.37
CA SER A 181 -4.07 -6.75 -13.73
C SER A 181 -2.97 -7.80 -13.54
N PHE A 182 -1.96 -7.80 -14.41
CA PHE A 182 -0.74 -8.61 -14.29
C PHE A 182 0.35 -7.89 -13.49
N LEU A 183 0.55 -6.59 -13.72
CA LEU A 183 1.66 -5.85 -13.11
C LEU A 183 1.52 -5.74 -11.59
N HIS A 184 0.32 -5.49 -11.05
CA HIS A 184 0.12 -5.34 -9.61
C HIS A 184 0.49 -6.61 -8.82
N PRO A 185 -0.02 -7.82 -9.16
CA PRO A 185 0.42 -9.06 -8.52
C PRO A 185 1.90 -9.34 -8.74
N LEU A 186 2.45 -9.08 -9.94
CA LEU A 186 3.83 -9.42 -10.27
C LEU A 186 4.85 -8.59 -9.46
N ARG A 187 4.54 -7.31 -9.24
CA ARG A 187 5.29 -6.44 -8.33
C ARG A 187 5.30 -6.97 -6.90
N ILE A 188 4.15 -7.43 -6.39
CA ILE A 188 4.04 -7.96 -5.03
C ILE A 188 4.77 -9.31 -4.91
N PHE A 189 4.61 -10.21 -5.89
CA PHE A 189 5.26 -11.52 -5.91
C PHE A 189 6.78 -11.44 -5.93
N LEU A 190 7.36 -10.49 -6.69
CA LEU A 190 8.80 -10.22 -6.67
C LEU A 190 9.25 -9.52 -5.38
N LYS A 191 8.48 -8.52 -4.90
CA LYS A 191 8.74 -7.84 -3.62
C LYS A 191 8.71 -8.80 -2.43
N ALA A 192 7.82 -9.80 -2.44
CA ALA A 192 7.74 -10.84 -1.41
C ALA A 192 9.00 -11.74 -1.36
N GLN A 193 9.77 -11.80 -2.45
CA GLN A 193 11.06 -12.48 -2.52
C GLN A 193 12.26 -11.54 -2.27
N SER A 194 12.00 -10.29 -1.87
CA SER A 194 12.99 -9.20 -1.81
C SER A 194 13.65 -8.84 -3.17
N LEU A 195 13.07 -9.28 -4.30
CA LEU A 195 13.59 -9.03 -5.66
C LEU A 195 13.04 -7.72 -6.25
N THR A 196 13.44 -6.59 -5.67
CA THR A 196 12.93 -5.24 -6.04
C THR A 196 13.75 -4.55 -7.14
N THR A 197 15.03 -4.89 -7.30
CA THR A 197 15.93 -4.33 -8.34
C THR A 197 15.48 -4.60 -9.79
N PRO A 198 15.00 -5.81 -10.17
CA PRO A 198 14.57 -6.08 -11.56
C PRO A 198 13.41 -5.17 -11.99
N LEU A 199 12.44 -4.97 -11.09
CA LEU A 199 11.32 -4.05 -11.28
C LEU A 199 11.80 -2.60 -11.47
N THR A 200 12.83 -2.18 -10.73
CA THR A 200 13.42 -0.84 -10.87
C THR A 200 14.01 -0.66 -12.26
N PHE A 201 14.78 -1.64 -12.74
CA PHE A 201 15.39 -1.61 -14.07
C PHE A 201 14.34 -1.64 -15.20
N CYS A 202 13.34 -2.52 -15.12
CA CYS A 202 12.26 -2.58 -16.10
C CYS A 202 11.42 -1.29 -16.13
N ALA A 203 11.15 -0.67 -14.97
CA ALA A 203 10.46 0.61 -14.90
C ALA A 203 11.29 1.76 -15.51
N ALA A 204 12.60 1.78 -15.29
CA ALA A 204 13.49 2.78 -15.88
C ALA A 204 13.55 2.65 -17.41
N LEU A 205 13.74 1.43 -17.93
CA LEU A 205 13.76 1.17 -19.36
C LEU A 205 12.41 1.48 -20.02
N ALA A 206 11.30 1.09 -19.40
CA ALA A 206 9.96 1.41 -19.90
C ALA A 206 9.71 2.93 -19.95
N LEU A 207 10.15 3.70 -18.94
CA LEU A 207 10.04 5.16 -18.93
C LEU A 207 10.89 5.81 -20.05
N ILE A 208 12.10 5.32 -20.29
CA ILE A 208 12.96 5.78 -21.40
C ILE A 208 12.29 5.51 -22.75
N LEU A 209 11.61 4.36 -22.91
CA LEU A 209 10.84 4.01 -24.10
C LEU A 209 9.51 4.77 -24.20
N HIS A 210 8.90 5.16 -23.08
CA HIS A 210 7.62 5.87 -23.05
C HIS A 210 7.67 7.20 -23.79
N ILE A 211 8.77 7.96 -23.68
CA ILE A 211 8.94 9.26 -24.37
C ILE A 211 8.88 9.11 -25.91
N PRO A 212 9.73 8.31 -26.58
CA PRO A 212 9.64 8.11 -28.02
C PRO A 212 8.37 7.37 -28.46
N ILE A 213 7.78 6.50 -27.62
CA ILE A 213 6.48 5.87 -27.92
C ILE A 213 5.36 6.92 -27.98
N ASN A 214 5.28 7.85 -27.02
CA ASN A 214 4.32 8.96 -27.07
C ASN A 214 4.55 9.79 -28.34
N TRP A 215 5.79 10.23 -28.60
CA TRP A 215 6.11 11.01 -29.79
C TRP A 215 5.72 10.29 -31.10
N LEU A 216 5.99 8.99 -31.22
CA LEU A 216 5.64 8.19 -32.39
C LEU A 216 4.11 8.08 -32.56
N LEU A 217 3.38 7.72 -31.50
CA LEU A 217 1.91 7.57 -31.57
C LEU A 217 1.20 8.91 -31.82
N ILE A 218 1.74 10.01 -31.31
CA ILE A 218 1.10 11.32 -31.37
C ILE A 218 1.52 12.09 -32.62
N SER A 219 2.82 12.24 -32.89
CA SER A 219 3.34 13.08 -33.97
C SER A 219 3.47 12.35 -35.31
N TYR A 220 3.81 11.06 -35.32
CA TYR A 220 3.96 10.29 -36.56
C TYR A 220 2.63 9.64 -36.97
N PHE A 221 1.98 8.91 -36.05
CA PHE A 221 0.69 8.26 -36.32
C PHE A 221 -0.54 9.16 -36.11
N ASN A 222 -0.37 10.41 -35.66
CA ASN A 222 -1.44 11.41 -35.51
C ASN A 222 -2.66 10.92 -34.69
N LEU A 223 -2.42 10.10 -33.65
CA LEU A 223 -3.48 9.50 -32.83
C LEU A 223 -4.00 10.43 -31.72
N GLY A 224 -3.35 11.59 -31.49
CA GLY A 224 -3.74 12.56 -30.46
C GLY A 224 -3.91 11.93 -29.07
N VAL A 225 -5.04 12.20 -28.42
CA VAL A 225 -5.39 11.68 -27.08
C VAL A 225 -5.34 10.14 -27.01
N LYS A 226 -5.72 9.43 -28.08
CA LYS A 226 -5.62 7.96 -28.17
C LYS A 226 -4.17 7.50 -28.06
N GLY A 227 -3.25 8.26 -28.65
CA GLY A 227 -1.82 7.99 -28.61
C GLY A 227 -1.26 8.02 -27.19
N VAL A 228 -1.69 8.98 -26.36
CA VAL A 228 -1.25 9.07 -24.95
C VAL A 228 -1.76 7.89 -24.11
N ALA A 229 -3.02 7.49 -24.31
CA ALA A 229 -3.62 6.34 -23.62
C ALA A 229 -2.93 5.02 -24.03
N LEU A 230 -2.70 4.82 -25.34
CA LEU A 230 -1.98 3.64 -25.84
C LEU A 230 -0.49 3.62 -25.42
N ALA A 231 0.19 4.77 -25.40
CA ALA A 231 1.56 4.86 -24.89
C ALA A 231 1.63 4.44 -23.41
N SER A 232 0.65 4.86 -22.61
CA SER A 232 0.52 4.46 -21.21
C SER A 232 0.37 2.95 -21.06
N ALA A 233 -0.51 2.33 -21.85
CA ALA A 233 -0.65 0.87 -21.88
C ALA A 233 0.65 0.17 -22.31
N LEU A 234 1.31 0.64 -23.37
CA LEU A 234 2.57 0.07 -23.86
C LEU A 234 3.69 0.18 -22.82
N ASN A 235 3.77 1.26 -22.04
CA ASN A 235 4.70 1.34 -20.91
C ASN A 235 4.44 0.21 -19.90
N THR A 236 3.18 0.01 -19.49
CA THR A 236 2.81 -1.05 -18.53
C THR A 236 3.06 -2.45 -19.11
N VAL A 237 2.80 -2.67 -20.39
CA VAL A 237 3.14 -3.92 -21.11
C VAL A 237 4.65 -4.13 -21.17
N ASN A 238 5.45 -3.10 -21.47
CA ASN A 238 6.92 -3.18 -21.48
C ASN A 238 7.49 -3.58 -20.11
N ILE A 239 6.94 -3.06 -19.01
CA ILE A 239 7.34 -3.49 -17.65
C ILE A 239 6.97 -4.96 -17.42
N ASN A 240 5.75 -5.39 -17.76
CA ASN A 240 5.35 -6.79 -17.64
C ASN A 240 6.27 -7.73 -18.46
N MET A 241 6.53 -7.40 -19.73
CA MET A 241 7.41 -8.20 -20.60
C MET A 241 8.84 -8.28 -20.05
N GLY A 242 9.40 -7.16 -19.57
CA GLY A 242 10.72 -7.14 -18.94
C GLY A 242 10.80 -7.99 -17.67
N LEU A 243 9.75 -7.96 -16.84
CA LEU A 243 9.67 -8.78 -15.62
C LEU A 243 9.46 -10.27 -15.92
N VAL A 244 8.67 -10.62 -16.93
CA VAL A 244 8.51 -12.00 -17.39
C VAL A 244 9.81 -12.53 -18.00
N ALA A 245 10.52 -11.72 -18.79
CA ALA A 245 11.85 -12.07 -19.30
C ALA A 245 12.86 -12.27 -18.16
N TYR A 246 12.88 -11.39 -17.16
CA TYR A 246 13.68 -11.60 -15.95
C TYR A 246 13.32 -12.91 -15.23
N LEU A 247 12.02 -13.20 -15.05
CA LEU A 247 11.58 -14.45 -14.42
C LEU A 247 11.96 -15.70 -15.23
N LEU A 248 11.97 -15.62 -16.56
CA LEU A 248 12.41 -16.73 -17.43
C LEU A 248 13.94 -16.96 -17.36
N LEU A 249 14.73 -15.89 -17.24
CA LEU A 249 16.20 -15.95 -17.28
C LEU A 249 16.86 -16.10 -15.91
N SER A 250 16.19 -15.71 -14.81
CA SER A 250 16.77 -15.75 -13.47
C SER A 250 16.65 -17.15 -12.87
N GLU A 251 17.75 -17.76 -12.44
CA GLU A 251 17.73 -19.04 -11.71
C GLU A 251 17.18 -18.87 -10.27
N LYS A 252 17.40 -17.70 -9.65
CA LYS A 252 17.09 -17.43 -8.23
C LYS A 252 15.63 -17.08 -7.94
N ALA A 253 14.89 -16.60 -8.93
CA ALA A 253 13.52 -16.13 -8.73
C ALA A 253 12.51 -17.29 -8.81
N LEU A 254 11.62 -17.40 -7.81
CA LEU A 254 10.52 -18.37 -7.83
C LEU A 254 9.67 -18.15 -9.09
N LYS A 255 9.36 -19.25 -9.77
CA LYS A 255 8.65 -19.24 -11.05
C LYS A 255 7.15 -19.35 -10.80
N PRO A 256 6.31 -18.36 -11.15
CA PRO A 256 4.89 -18.39 -10.83
C PRO A 256 4.10 -19.44 -11.63
N TRP A 257 4.68 -20.02 -12.68
CA TRP A 257 4.10 -21.09 -13.51
C TRP A 257 4.55 -22.51 -13.13
N HIS A 258 5.49 -22.67 -12.18
CA HIS A 258 5.78 -24.01 -11.64
C HIS A 258 4.66 -24.39 -10.66
N GLY A 259 4.24 -25.66 -10.64
CA GLY A 259 3.12 -26.10 -9.80
C GLY A 259 1.75 -25.49 -10.17
N THR A 260 1.52 -25.13 -11.44
CA THR A 260 0.18 -24.72 -11.93
C THR A 260 -0.80 -25.89 -11.85
N SER A 261 -1.50 -26.01 -10.72
CA SER A 261 -2.57 -26.98 -10.51
C SER A 261 -3.95 -26.31 -10.54
N LEU A 262 -5.00 -27.11 -10.77
CA LEU A 262 -6.39 -26.66 -10.69
C LEU A 262 -6.80 -26.12 -9.29
N ALA A 263 -5.95 -26.27 -8.27
CA ALA A 263 -6.14 -25.69 -6.94
C ALA A 263 -6.16 -24.16 -6.94
N CYS A 264 -5.71 -23.49 -8.00
CA CYS A 264 -5.91 -22.04 -8.16
C CYS A 264 -7.40 -21.65 -8.24
N PHE A 265 -8.30 -22.58 -8.62
CA PHE A 265 -9.75 -22.36 -8.62
C PHE A 265 -10.45 -22.71 -7.30
N GLN A 266 -9.74 -23.27 -6.32
CA GLN A 266 -10.29 -23.67 -5.01
C GLN A 266 -9.92 -22.64 -3.94
N GLU A 267 -10.63 -22.62 -2.80
CA GLU A 267 -10.27 -21.82 -1.61
C GLU A 267 -9.97 -20.33 -1.86
N TRP A 268 -10.98 -19.60 -2.36
CA TRP A 268 -10.89 -18.14 -2.59
C TRP A 268 -11.12 -17.31 -1.33
N ALA A 269 -11.81 -17.87 -0.32
CA ALA A 269 -12.28 -17.13 0.85
C ALA A 269 -11.16 -16.41 1.64
N PRO A 270 -9.97 -17.00 1.88
CA PRO A 270 -8.88 -16.30 2.58
C PRO A 270 -8.40 -15.06 1.81
N LEU A 271 -8.16 -15.20 0.50
CA LEU A 271 -7.71 -14.09 -0.35
C LEU A 271 -8.77 -12.99 -0.42
N VAL A 272 -10.04 -13.31 -0.70
CA VAL A 272 -11.11 -12.31 -0.84
C VAL A 272 -11.37 -11.57 0.48
N LYS A 273 -11.30 -12.27 1.62
CA LYS A 273 -11.44 -11.69 2.97
C LYS A 273 -10.33 -10.70 3.33
N LEU A 274 -9.17 -10.80 2.67
CA LEU A 274 -8.03 -9.88 2.84
C LEU A 274 -7.99 -8.79 1.75
N ALA A 275 -8.39 -9.13 0.51
CA ALA A 275 -8.44 -8.23 -0.64
C ALA A 275 -9.56 -7.19 -0.56
N ALA A 276 -10.77 -7.57 -0.14
CA ALA A 276 -11.88 -6.60 -0.07
C ALA A 276 -11.61 -5.45 0.92
N PRO A 277 -11.14 -5.68 2.16
CA PRO A 277 -10.78 -4.58 3.07
C PRO A 277 -9.55 -3.78 2.58
N SER A 278 -8.60 -4.43 1.91
CA SER A 278 -7.42 -3.75 1.33
C SER A 278 -7.83 -2.82 0.19
N MET A 279 -8.78 -3.26 -0.66
CA MET A 279 -9.40 -2.45 -1.71
C MET A 279 -10.16 -1.27 -1.13
N VAL A 280 -11.04 -1.50 -0.15
CA VAL A 280 -11.77 -0.42 0.54
C VAL A 280 -10.80 0.60 1.14
N SER A 281 -9.73 0.17 1.83
CA SER A 281 -8.74 1.10 2.41
C SER A 281 -8.06 1.99 1.35
N VAL A 282 -7.63 1.41 0.23
CA VAL A 282 -6.95 2.17 -0.85
C VAL A 282 -7.92 3.11 -1.56
N CYS A 283 -9.14 2.66 -1.85
CA CYS A 283 -10.17 3.50 -2.46
C CYS A 283 -10.56 4.66 -1.53
N LEU A 284 -10.77 4.42 -0.24
CA LEU A 284 -11.11 5.47 0.73
C LEU A 284 -10.02 6.56 0.85
N GLU A 285 -8.74 6.18 0.85
CA GLU A 285 -7.60 7.11 0.82
C GLU A 285 -7.62 7.99 -0.43
N TRP A 286 -7.91 7.41 -1.60
CA TRP A 286 -7.87 8.12 -2.89
C TRP A 286 -9.09 9.01 -3.08
N TRP A 287 -10.29 8.49 -2.81
CA TRP A 287 -11.55 9.21 -2.95
C TRP A 287 -11.67 10.39 -1.98
N TRP A 288 -10.98 10.37 -0.83
CA TRP A 288 -11.00 11.48 0.12
C TRP A 288 -10.47 12.79 -0.50
N TYR A 289 -9.40 12.72 -1.30
CA TYR A 289 -8.85 13.89 -2.00
C TYR A 289 -9.82 14.46 -3.05
N GLU A 290 -10.55 13.58 -3.74
CA GLU A 290 -11.57 13.96 -4.73
C GLU A 290 -12.79 14.62 -4.05
N VAL A 291 -13.21 14.10 -2.90
CA VAL A 291 -14.25 14.74 -2.06
C VAL A 291 -13.79 16.13 -1.60
N MET A 292 -12.52 16.30 -1.20
CA MET A 292 -11.99 17.63 -0.86
C MET A 292 -11.94 18.57 -2.06
N LEU A 293 -11.62 18.07 -3.26
CA LEU A 293 -11.62 18.86 -4.50
C LEU A 293 -13.03 19.35 -4.83
N ILE A 294 -14.05 18.50 -4.66
CA ILE A 294 -15.47 18.88 -4.78
C ILE A 294 -15.83 19.94 -3.73
N LEU A 295 -15.44 19.77 -2.46
CA LEU A 295 -15.69 20.77 -1.42
C LEU A 295 -15.01 22.11 -1.73
N CYS A 296 -13.81 22.13 -2.32
CA CYS A 296 -13.18 23.37 -2.79
C CYS A 296 -14.03 24.09 -3.84
N GLY A 297 -14.70 23.33 -4.72
CA GLY A 297 -15.62 23.86 -5.72
C GLY A 297 -16.93 24.44 -5.16
N LEU A 298 -17.23 24.21 -3.89
CA LEU A 298 -18.39 24.76 -3.18
C LEU A 298 -18.05 25.98 -2.29
N LEU A 299 -16.77 26.33 -2.15
CA LEU A 299 -16.34 27.52 -1.43
C LEU A 299 -16.70 28.81 -2.20
N SER A 300 -16.72 29.95 -1.50
CA SER A 300 -17.05 31.26 -2.07
C SER A 300 -16.13 31.71 -3.22
N GLU A 301 -14.90 31.17 -3.26
CA GLU A 301 -13.93 31.37 -4.34
C GLU A 301 -13.52 30.01 -4.93
N PRO A 302 -14.36 29.40 -5.78
CA PRO A 302 -14.18 28.01 -6.17
C PRO A 302 -12.98 27.83 -7.10
N GLN A 303 -12.79 28.70 -8.09
CA GLN A 303 -11.71 28.56 -9.07
C GLN A 303 -10.30 28.61 -8.44
N PRO A 304 -9.93 29.61 -7.62
CA PRO A 304 -8.62 29.60 -6.96
C PRO A 304 -8.45 28.44 -5.97
N SER A 305 -9.52 28.05 -5.28
CA SER A 305 -9.49 26.97 -4.29
C SER A 305 -9.27 25.60 -4.94
N VAL A 306 -10.00 25.29 -6.02
CA VAL A 306 -9.84 24.04 -6.79
C VAL A 306 -8.45 23.95 -7.41
N ALA A 307 -7.95 25.04 -8.00
CA ALA A 307 -6.60 25.05 -8.59
C ALA A 307 -5.50 24.91 -7.53
N ALA A 308 -5.61 25.59 -6.38
CA ALA A 308 -4.70 25.42 -5.26
C ALA A 308 -4.75 24.00 -4.68
N MET A 309 -5.95 23.39 -4.58
CA MET A 309 -6.13 22.00 -4.17
C MET A 309 -5.41 21.05 -5.13
N GLY A 310 -5.53 21.24 -6.44
CA GLY A 310 -4.83 20.43 -7.44
C GLY A 310 -3.31 20.46 -7.29
N ILE A 311 -2.71 21.65 -7.10
CA ILE A 311 -1.26 21.79 -6.82
C ILE A 311 -0.87 21.02 -5.56
N LEU A 312 -1.68 21.10 -4.50
CA LEU A 312 -1.40 20.44 -3.23
C LEU A 312 -1.58 18.90 -3.32
N ILE A 313 -2.60 18.40 -4.02
CA ILE A 313 -2.79 16.95 -4.29
C ILE A 313 -1.58 16.38 -5.04
N GLN A 314 -1.07 17.09 -6.06
CA GLN A 314 0.14 16.67 -6.77
C GLN A 314 1.38 16.71 -5.88
N THR A 315 1.42 17.64 -4.91
CA THR A 315 2.53 17.76 -3.94
C THR A 315 2.49 16.64 -2.90
N THR A 316 1.32 16.36 -2.31
CA THR A 316 1.15 15.23 -1.38
C THR A 316 1.36 13.89 -2.08
N GLY A 317 0.90 13.74 -3.32
CA GLY A 317 1.12 12.55 -4.14
C GLY A 317 2.62 12.26 -4.36
N LEU A 318 3.42 13.29 -4.64
CA LEU A 318 4.87 13.19 -4.75
C LEU A 318 5.54 12.80 -3.41
N MET A 319 5.12 13.43 -2.32
CA MET A 319 5.68 13.18 -0.97
C MET A 319 5.33 11.78 -0.45
N TYR A 320 4.10 11.32 -0.69
CA TYR A 320 3.56 10.01 -0.30
C TYR A 320 4.30 8.81 -0.93
N VAL A 321 5.13 9.04 -1.97
CA VAL A 321 6.03 8.02 -2.53
C VAL A 321 6.93 7.39 -1.46
N ILE A 322 7.48 8.19 -0.53
CA ILE A 322 8.40 7.68 0.49
C ILE A 322 7.65 6.90 1.59
N PRO A 323 6.58 7.42 2.23
CA PRO A 323 5.76 6.68 3.19
C PRO A 323 5.19 5.37 2.63
N SER A 324 4.65 5.40 1.41
CA SER A 324 4.07 4.20 0.80
C SER A 324 5.13 3.14 0.48
N SER A 325 6.33 3.56 0.07
CA SER A 325 7.46 2.64 -0.13
C SER A 325 7.95 2.02 1.17
N LEU A 326 8.04 2.80 2.25
CA LEU A 326 8.38 2.32 3.59
C LEU A 326 7.30 1.34 4.11
N GLY A 327 6.03 1.68 3.97
CA GLY A 327 4.91 0.80 4.33
C GLY A 327 4.84 -0.49 3.50
N MET A 328 5.27 -0.47 2.24
CA MET A 328 5.41 -1.69 1.42
C MET A 328 6.59 -2.55 1.89
N GLY A 329 7.75 -1.97 2.19
CA GLY A 329 8.91 -2.69 2.70
C GLY A 329 8.68 -3.28 4.09
N LEU A 330 8.03 -2.54 4.99
CA LEU A 330 7.63 -3.03 6.31
C LEU A 330 6.63 -4.18 6.23
N SER A 331 5.66 -4.12 5.31
CA SER A 331 4.72 -5.23 5.10
C SER A 331 5.44 -6.51 4.67
N THR A 332 6.45 -6.41 3.81
CA THR A 332 7.31 -7.55 3.42
C THR A 332 8.15 -8.03 4.61
N ARG A 333 8.92 -7.16 5.25
CA ARG A 333 9.86 -7.49 6.34
C ARG A 333 9.16 -8.11 7.55
N VAL A 334 8.05 -7.52 7.99
CA VAL A 334 7.23 -8.07 9.09
C VAL A 334 6.60 -9.40 8.69
N GLY A 335 6.12 -9.53 7.44
CA GLY A 335 5.59 -10.78 6.93
C GLY A 335 6.62 -11.91 6.93
N HIS A 336 7.85 -11.65 6.49
CA HIS A 336 8.96 -12.60 6.52
C HIS A 336 9.25 -13.11 7.92
N GLU A 337 9.46 -12.21 8.88
CA GLU A 337 9.82 -12.58 10.24
C GLU A 337 8.67 -13.28 10.99
N LEU A 338 7.41 -12.97 10.67
CA LEU A 338 6.26 -13.73 11.19
C LEU A 338 6.17 -15.13 10.58
N GLY A 339 6.36 -15.26 9.27
CA GLY A 339 6.39 -16.57 8.60
C GLY A 339 7.56 -17.46 9.04
N ALA A 340 8.69 -16.86 9.42
CA ALA A 340 9.86 -17.57 9.94
C ALA A 340 9.76 -17.91 11.45
N GLY A 341 8.64 -17.66 12.11
CA GLY A 341 8.47 -17.91 13.55
C GLY A 341 9.31 -16.99 14.45
N GLN A 342 9.60 -15.76 14.01
CA GLN A 342 10.48 -14.80 14.70
C GLN A 342 9.71 -13.55 15.19
N PRO A 343 8.82 -13.67 16.19
CA PRO A 343 7.96 -12.59 16.66
C PRO A 343 8.75 -11.39 17.23
N ALA A 344 9.93 -11.65 17.82
CA ALA A 344 10.83 -10.61 18.31
C ALA A 344 11.44 -9.79 17.16
N ARG A 345 11.82 -10.41 16.04
CA ARG A 345 12.34 -9.72 14.86
C ARG A 345 11.25 -8.92 14.15
N ALA A 346 10.05 -9.50 14.01
CA ALA A 346 8.87 -8.80 13.48
C ALA A 346 8.55 -7.52 14.29
N ARG A 347 8.62 -7.60 15.63
CA ARG A 347 8.47 -6.44 16.52
C ARG A 347 9.56 -5.38 16.31
N ARG A 348 10.83 -5.79 16.17
CA ARG A 348 11.94 -4.86 15.89
C ARG A 348 11.76 -4.15 14.56
N ALA A 349 11.50 -4.89 13.48
CA ALA A 349 11.21 -4.34 12.15
C ALA A 349 10.11 -3.27 12.20
N ALA A 350 9.00 -3.55 12.88
CA ALA A 350 7.93 -2.59 13.08
C ALA A 350 8.37 -1.34 13.87
N SER A 351 9.10 -1.50 14.98
CA SER A 351 9.56 -0.36 15.78
C SER A 351 10.56 0.54 15.05
N THR A 352 11.57 -0.05 14.39
CA THR A 352 12.57 0.69 13.60
C THR A 352 11.89 1.39 12.41
N GLY A 353 10.98 0.71 11.73
CA GLY A 353 10.18 1.29 10.65
C GLY A 353 9.35 2.50 11.05
N LEU A 354 8.70 2.46 12.23
CA LEU A 354 7.94 3.60 12.74
C LEU A 354 8.85 4.78 13.12
N VAL A 355 10.04 4.54 13.66
CA VAL A 355 11.03 5.61 13.93
C VAL A 355 11.49 6.27 12.62
N VAL A 356 11.84 5.46 11.62
CA VAL A 356 12.22 5.95 10.27
C VAL A 356 11.07 6.75 9.66
N ALA A 357 9.82 6.30 9.82
CA ALA A 357 8.64 7.02 9.33
C ALA A 357 8.45 8.39 10.00
N MET A 358 8.66 8.50 11.32
CA MET A 358 8.59 9.78 12.03
C MET A 358 9.70 10.75 11.57
N VAL A 359 10.91 10.26 11.31
CA VAL A 359 12.01 11.07 10.76
C VAL A 359 11.66 11.60 9.36
N PHE A 360 11.09 10.76 8.48
CA PHE A 360 10.62 11.22 7.17
C PHE A 360 9.44 12.19 7.25
N GLY A 361 8.50 11.99 8.18
CA GLY A 361 7.43 12.97 8.44
C GLY A 361 7.96 14.33 8.88
N LEU A 362 8.97 14.36 9.76
CA LEU A 362 9.62 15.60 10.17
C LEU A 362 10.36 16.28 9.00
N ALA A 363 11.07 15.52 8.18
CA ALA A 363 11.72 16.05 6.97
C ALA A 363 10.70 16.62 5.97
N ALA A 364 9.57 15.94 5.78
CA ALA A 364 8.45 16.38 4.95
C ALA A 364 7.80 17.68 5.45
N PHE A 365 7.63 17.82 6.78
CA PHE A 365 7.17 19.06 7.41
C PHE A 365 8.15 20.23 7.21
N VAL A 366 9.44 20.01 7.47
CA VAL A 366 10.48 21.05 7.27
C VAL A 366 10.53 21.47 5.81
N PHE A 367 10.49 20.52 4.87
CA PHE A 367 10.48 20.77 3.44
C PHE A 367 9.31 21.66 3.00
N THR A 368 8.07 21.26 3.31
CA THR A 368 6.85 22.00 2.92
C THR A 368 6.79 23.40 3.52
N VAL A 369 7.23 23.58 4.77
CA VAL A 369 7.36 24.90 5.41
C VAL A 369 8.40 25.76 4.70
N ALA A 370 9.55 25.19 4.32
CA ALA A 370 10.62 25.92 3.63
C ALA A 370 10.22 26.37 2.22
N VAL A 371 9.57 25.51 1.43
CA VAL A 371 9.21 25.82 0.03
C VAL A 371 7.93 26.64 -0.13
N ARG A 372 7.19 26.92 0.96
CA ARG A 372 5.83 27.52 0.93
C ARG A 372 5.68 28.77 0.05
N GLY A 373 6.69 29.64 0.01
CA GLY A 373 6.64 30.91 -0.72
C GLY A 373 7.01 30.83 -2.21
N VAL A 374 7.55 29.69 -2.67
CA VAL A 374 8.09 29.52 -4.03
C VAL A 374 7.45 28.35 -4.78
N TRP A 375 7.01 27.30 -4.09
CA TRP A 375 6.56 26.04 -4.70
C TRP A 375 5.43 26.22 -5.74
N GLY A 376 4.39 27.00 -5.41
CA GLY A 376 3.27 27.25 -6.32
C GLY A 376 3.67 27.94 -7.62
N ARG A 377 4.80 28.67 -7.66
CA ARG A 377 5.27 29.40 -8.86
C ARG A 377 5.75 28.48 -9.98
N MET A 378 5.98 27.20 -9.68
CA MET A 378 6.26 26.18 -10.70
C MET A 378 5.00 25.78 -11.49
N PHE A 379 3.81 26.10 -10.98
CA PHE A 379 2.53 25.69 -11.56
C PHE A 379 1.72 26.87 -12.12
N THR A 380 1.80 28.05 -11.50
CA THR A 380 1.01 29.22 -11.92
C THR A 380 1.64 30.55 -11.49
N GLY A 381 1.34 31.60 -12.25
CA GLY A 381 1.61 33.00 -11.88
C GLY A 381 0.47 33.67 -11.11
N GLU A 382 -0.69 33.02 -10.98
CA GLU A 382 -1.88 33.64 -10.38
C GLU A 382 -1.72 33.86 -8.87
N THR A 383 -1.70 35.13 -8.48
CA THR A 383 -1.52 35.62 -7.11
C THR A 383 -2.45 34.95 -6.08
N ARG A 384 -3.72 34.74 -6.41
CA ARG A 384 -4.70 34.16 -5.47
C ARG A 384 -4.42 32.68 -5.20
N ILE A 385 -4.07 31.93 -6.24
CA ILE A 385 -3.70 30.51 -6.10
C ILE A 385 -2.39 30.40 -5.31
N LEU A 386 -1.39 31.23 -5.62
CA LEU A 386 -0.12 31.27 -4.89
C LEU A 386 -0.30 31.55 -3.39
N ALA A 387 -1.18 32.49 -3.02
CA ALA A 387 -1.50 32.79 -1.63
C ALA A 387 -2.14 31.61 -0.90
N LEU A 388 -3.13 30.93 -1.52
CA LEU A 388 -3.79 29.75 -0.96
C LEU A 388 -2.81 28.58 -0.78
N THR A 389 -1.99 28.29 -1.80
CA THR A 389 -0.94 27.26 -1.74
C THR A 389 0.07 27.55 -0.64
N ALA A 390 0.55 28.79 -0.52
CA ALA A 390 1.52 29.19 0.50
C ALA A 390 0.98 29.10 1.94
N ALA A 391 -0.32 29.36 2.13
CA ALA A 391 -1.00 29.22 3.42
C ALA A 391 -1.21 27.74 3.82
N ALA A 392 -1.54 26.88 2.85
CA ALA A 392 -1.84 25.48 3.11
C ALA A 392 -0.60 24.56 3.21
N LEU A 393 0.51 24.87 2.52
CA LEU A 393 1.72 24.01 2.54
C LEU A 393 2.24 23.67 3.96
N PRO A 394 2.33 24.61 4.92
CA PRO A 394 2.67 24.28 6.31
C PRO A 394 1.70 23.31 6.99
N ILE A 395 0.41 23.38 6.64
CA ILE A 395 -0.65 22.50 7.18
C ILE A 395 -0.52 21.10 6.57
N VAL A 396 -0.24 21.03 5.26
CA VAL A 396 0.09 19.77 4.56
C VAL A 396 1.29 19.10 5.22
N GLY A 397 2.37 19.85 5.47
CA GLY A 397 3.52 19.34 6.20
C GLY A 397 3.19 18.79 7.59
N PHE A 398 2.32 19.47 8.32
CA PHE A 398 1.86 19.01 9.64
C PHE A 398 1.03 17.72 9.52
N CYS A 399 0.25 17.54 8.45
CA CYS A 399 -0.42 16.28 8.14
C CYS A 399 0.59 15.14 7.92
N GLU A 400 1.73 15.41 7.27
CA GLU A 400 2.76 14.40 7.00
C GLU A 400 3.45 13.85 8.26
N LEU A 401 3.48 14.62 9.37
CA LEU A 401 3.91 14.11 10.68
C LEU A 401 3.06 12.92 11.15
N GLY A 402 1.76 12.89 10.81
CA GLY A 402 0.86 11.77 11.06
C GLY A 402 0.85 10.74 9.93
N ASN A 403 0.81 11.19 8.68
CA ASN A 403 0.71 10.37 7.48
C ASN A 403 1.86 9.34 7.36
N CYS A 404 3.10 9.76 7.60
CA CYS A 404 4.26 8.88 7.50
C CYS A 404 4.19 7.68 8.48
N PRO A 405 4.08 7.87 9.81
CA PRO A 405 3.95 6.75 10.75
C PRO A 405 2.62 5.98 10.59
N GLN A 406 1.54 6.64 10.16
CA GLN A 406 0.28 5.97 9.82
C GLN A 406 0.47 4.98 8.66
N THR A 407 1.08 5.41 7.55
CA THR A 407 1.26 4.58 6.35
C THR A 407 2.23 3.42 6.62
N ALA A 408 3.29 3.68 7.40
CA ALA A 408 4.22 2.67 7.88
C ALA A 408 3.51 1.64 8.79
N GLY A 409 2.70 2.10 9.75
CA GLY A 409 1.91 1.24 10.64
C GLY A 409 0.84 0.42 9.91
N CYS A 410 0.18 0.98 8.90
CA CYS A 410 -0.69 0.23 7.98
C CYS A 410 0.08 -0.85 7.21
N GLY A 411 1.36 -0.60 6.87
CA GLY A 411 2.29 -1.61 6.37
C GLY A 411 2.50 -2.76 7.36
N VAL A 412 2.78 -2.45 8.63
CA VAL A 412 2.91 -3.46 9.71
C VAL A 412 1.61 -4.26 9.90
N LEU A 413 0.44 -3.60 9.86
CA LEU A 413 -0.87 -4.26 9.97
C LEU A 413 -1.15 -5.20 8.78
N ARG A 414 -0.73 -4.85 7.57
CA ARG A 414 -0.80 -5.75 6.40
C ARG A 414 0.17 -6.93 6.51
N GLY A 415 1.43 -6.69 6.88
CA GLY A 415 2.44 -7.74 7.08
C GLY A 415 2.07 -8.73 8.20
N SER A 416 1.30 -8.29 9.19
CA SER A 416 0.70 -9.13 10.25
C SER A 416 -0.75 -9.57 9.95
N ALA A 417 -1.12 -9.61 8.67
CA ALA A 417 -2.39 -10.13 8.16
C ALA A 417 -3.69 -9.58 8.80
N ARG A 418 -3.69 -8.29 9.18
CA ARG A 418 -4.84 -7.56 9.74
C ARG A 418 -5.30 -6.36 8.87
N PRO A 419 -5.46 -6.49 7.53
CA PRO A 419 -5.84 -5.36 6.68
C PRO A 419 -7.21 -4.76 7.05
N THR A 420 -8.17 -5.57 7.53
CA THR A 420 -9.48 -5.10 7.99
C THR A 420 -9.38 -4.08 9.13
N PHE A 421 -8.41 -4.23 10.04
CA PHE A 421 -8.24 -3.29 11.14
C PHE A 421 -7.72 -1.94 10.65
N GLY A 422 -6.75 -1.95 9.72
CA GLY A 422 -6.27 -0.75 9.04
C GLY A 422 -7.37 -0.04 8.25
N ALA A 423 -8.18 -0.79 7.48
CA ALA A 423 -9.30 -0.25 6.72
C ALA A 423 -10.35 0.43 7.62
N ASN A 424 -10.68 -0.18 8.77
CA ASN A 424 -11.62 0.39 9.73
C ASN A 424 -11.09 1.66 10.41
N ILE A 425 -9.79 1.70 10.76
CA ILE A 425 -9.14 2.92 11.29
C ILE A 425 -9.20 4.04 10.24
N ASN A 426 -8.81 3.74 9.00
CA ASN A 426 -8.77 4.67 7.89
C ASN A 426 -10.16 5.26 7.63
N PHE A 427 -11.19 4.42 7.43
CA PHE A 427 -12.58 4.85 7.26
C PHE A 427 -13.04 5.78 8.40
N SER A 428 -12.85 5.34 9.65
CA SER A 428 -13.28 6.11 10.83
C SER A 428 -12.58 7.47 10.91
N SER A 429 -11.29 7.52 10.60
CA SER A 429 -10.47 8.72 10.72
C SER A 429 -10.76 9.73 9.61
N PHE A 430 -10.79 9.29 8.35
CA PHE A 430 -11.00 10.21 7.21
C PHE A 430 -12.46 10.62 7.03
N TYR A 431 -13.43 9.73 7.28
CA TYR A 431 -14.85 9.96 6.96
C TYR A 431 -15.72 10.27 8.18
N LEU A 432 -15.43 9.73 9.37
CA LEU A 432 -16.22 10.03 10.59
C LEU A 432 -15.62 11.16 11.43
N VAL A 433 -14.33 11.49 11.27
CA VAL A 433 -13.66 12.61 11.94
C VAL A 433 -13.26 13.70 10.95
N GLY A 434 -12.41 13.36 9.97
CA GLY A 434 -11.81 14.32 9.04
C GLY A 434 -12.81 15.10 8.20
N LEU A 435 -13.71 14.40 7.49
CA LEU A 435 -14.71 15.00 6.61
C LEU A 435 -15.71 15.92 7.37
N PRO A 436 -16.28 15.54 8.53
CA PRO A 436 -17.06 16.46 9.36
C PRO A 436 -16.27 17.69 9.82
N VAL A 437 -15.01 17.52 10.24
CA VAL A 437 -14.16 18.67 10.64
C VAL A 437 -13.88 19.58 9.44
N ALA A 438 -13.56 19.04 8.26
CA ALA A 438 -13.37 19.80 7.04
C ALA A 438 -14.62 20.63 6.71
N ALA A 439 -15.80 20.00 6.73
CA ALA A 439 -17.07 20.68 6.42
C ALA A 439 -17.42 21.79 7.43
N VAL A 440 -17.27 21.52 8.74
CA VAL A 440 -17.55 22.53 9.77
C VAL A 440 -16.54 23.68 9.72
N ALA A 441 -15.24 23.37 9.61
CA ALA A 441 -14.20 24.40 9.57
C ALA A 441 -14.26 25.24 8.28
N GLY A 442 -14.40 24.59 7.13
CA GLY A 442 -14.44 25.25 5.82
C GLY A 442 -15.66 26.15 5.64
N PHE A 443 -16.87 25.64 5.94
CA PHE A 443 -18.12 26.34 5.61
C PHE A 443 -18.76 27.07 6.81
N ARG A 444 -18.74 26.48 8.01
CA ARG A 444 -19.48 27.03 9.18
C ARG A 444 -18.64 27.98 10.03
N LEU A 445 -17.34 27.71 10.17
CA LEU A 445 -16.40 28.57 10.92
C LEU A 445 -15.74 29.65 10.05
N GLY A 446 -16.06 29.71 8.75
CA GLY A 446 -15.52 30.72 7.84
C GLY A 446 -14.03 30.59 7.52
N LEU A 447 -13.39 29.45 7.84
CA LEU A 447 -11.96 29.22 7.56
C LEU A 447 -11.70 28.80 6.09
N GLY A 448 -12.75 28.58 5.31
CA GLY A 448 -12.68 28.35 3.86
C GLY A 448 -11.73 27.23 3.47
N PHE A 449 -10.84 27.52 2.52
CA PHE A 449 -9.84 26.58 2.02
C PHE A 449 -8.93 26.02 3.13
N VAL A 450 -8.49 26.86 4.07
CA VAL A 450 -7.68 26.44 5.22
C VAL A 450 -8.47 25.49 6.13
N GLY A 451 -9.77 25.73 6.30
CA GLY A 451 -10.66 24.86 7.06
C GLY A 451 -10.74 23.43 6.52
N LEU A 452 -10.72 23.25 5.20
CA LEU A 452 -10.69 21.92 4.59
C LEU A 452 -9.41 21.15 4.95
N TRP A 453 -8.25 21.81 4.91
CA TRP A 453 -6.96 21.22 5.31
C TRP A 453 -6.87 20.92 6.82
N LEU A 454 -7.54 21.68 7.68
CA LEU A 454 -7.67 21.32 9.10
C LEU A 454 -8.46 20.02 9.32
N GLY A 455 -9.39 19.68 8.41
CA GLY A 455 -10.03 18.37 8.38
C GLY A 455 -9.05 17.23 8.08
N LEU A 456 -8.07 17.44 7.18
CA LEU A 456 -6.99 16.46 6.98
C LEU A 456 -6.11 16.31 8.22
N VAL A 457 -5.79 17.40 8.91
CA VAL A 457 -5.05 17.34 10.17
C VAL A 457 -5.78 16.46 11.19
N ALA A 458 -7.10 16.65 11.34
CA ALA A 458 -7.92 15.84 12.24
C ALA A 458 -7.98 14.35 11.82
N ALA A 459 -8.10 14.08 10.52
CA ALA A 459 -8.04 12.72 9.97
C ALA A 459 -6.69 12.05 10.27
N GLN A 460 -5.58 12.73 9.98
CA GLN A 460 -4.24 12.17 10.14
C GLN A 460 -3.87 12.00 11.62
N ALA A 461 -4.25 12.95 12.49
CA ALA A 461 -4.02 12.83 13.92
C ALA A 461 -4.77 11.63 14.54
N SER A 462 -6.03 11.40 14.15
CA SER A 462 -6.78 10.23 14.62
C SER A 462 -6.27 8.93 14.00
N CYS A 463 -5.99 8.91 12.71
CA CYS A 463 -5.52 7.72 11.98
C CYS A 463 -4.14 7.26 12.48
N ALA A 464 -3.20 8.18 12.65
CA ALA A 464 -1.88 7.90 13.21
C ALA A 464 -1.98 7.38 14.66
N SER A 465 -2.77 8.05 15.50
CA SER A 465 -2.94 7.67 16.91
C SER A 465 -3.52 6.26 17.07
N LEU A 466 -4.58 5.95 16.31
CA LEU A 466 -5.20 4.62 16.31
C LEU A 466 -4.28 3.54 15.73
N THR A 467 -3.55 3.85 14.66
CA THR A 467 -2.63 2.89 14.02
C THR A 467 -1.41 2.60 14.90
N LEU A 468 -0.82 3.62 15.52
CA LEU A 468 0.28 3.46 16.48
C LEU A 468 -0.16 2.68 17.71
N TYR A 469 -1.36 2.95 18.24
CA TYR A 469 -1.96 2.16 19.32
C TYR A 469 -2.14 0.68 18.91
N ALA A 470 -2.62 0.43 17.69
CA ALA A 470 -2.79 -0.92 17.15
C ALA A 470 -1.48 -1.71 17.07
N VAL A 471 -0.41 -1.07 16.56
CA VAL A 471 0.91 -1.69 16.46
C VAL A 471 1.52 -1.91 17.85
N ALA A 472 1.45 -0.92 18.74
CA ALA A 472 1.96 -1.03 20.11
C ALA A 472 1.24 -2.11 20.94
N ARG A 473 -0.06 -2.35 20.69
CA ARG A 473 -0.86 -3.41 21.33
C ARG A 473 -0.82 -4.76 20.62
N THR A 474 -0.02 -4.91 19.57
CA THR A 474 0.06 -6.18 18.82
C THR A 474 0.68 -7.27 19.69
N ASP A 475 -0.06 -8.37 19.86
CA ASP A 475 0.47 -9.61 20.41
C ASP A 475 1.17 -10.38 19.29
N TRP A 476 2.50 -10.34 19.30
CA TRP A 476 3.35 -10.84 18.21
C TRP A 476 3.38 -12.36 18.13
N GLU A 477 3.25 -13.07 19.26
CA GLU A 477 3.16 -14.53 19.29
C GLU A 477 1.89 -14.99 18.57
N ALA A 478 0.74 -14.38 18.90
CA ALA A 478 -0.53 -14.62 18.22
C ALA A 478 -0.54 -14.18 16.74
N GLN A 479 0.42 -13.37 16.28
CA GLN A 479 0.57 -13.06 14.84
C GLN A 479 1.40 -14.12 14.10
N VAL A 480 2.26 -14.88 14.80
CA VAL A 480 2.96 -16.04 14.22
C VAL A 480 1.97 -17.18 14.03
N GLU A 481 1.20 -17.54 15.05
CA GLU A 481 0.14 -18.57 14.96
C GLU A 481 -0.82 -18.29 13.78
N ARG A 482 -1.31 -17.04 13.68
CA ARG A 482 -2.15 -16.58 12.56
C ARG A 482 -1.44 -16.65 11.19
N ALA A 483 -0.13 -16.42 11.15
CA ALA A 483 0.66 -16.53 9.92
C ALA A 483 0.82 -18.00 9.49
N GLU A 484 1.02 -18.91 10.46
CA GLU A 484 1.06 -20.35 10.22
C GLU A 484 -0.28 -20.90 9.74
N GLU A 485 -1.41 -20.46 10.33
CA GLU A 485 -2.77 -20.79 9.88
C GLU A 485 -3.01 -20.35 8.43
N LEU A 486 -2.74 -19.06 8.13
CA LEU A 486 -2.98 -18.47 6.80
C LEU A 486 -2.13 -19.09 5.69
N THR A 487 -0.98 -19.67 6.05
CA THR A 487 -0.08 -20.36 5.13
C THR A 487 -0.19 -21.89 5.24
N GLY A 488 -1.07 -22.43 6.10
CA GLY A 488 -1.15 -23.86 6.46
C GLY A 488 -2.33 -24.61 5.86
N GLY A 489 -3.16 -23.95 5.05
CA GLY A 489 -4.27 -24.57 4.35
C GLY A 489 -3.81 -25.46 3.19
N GLY A 490 -3.71 -26.77 3.44
CA GLY A 490 -3.57 -27.81 2.41
C GLY A 490 -2.42 -28.77 2.63
N PHE A 491 -2.70 -29.93 3.24
CA PHE A 491 -1.75 -31.06 3.32
C PHE A 491 -1.39 -31.56 1.92
N GLY A 492 -0.09 -31.62 1.58
CA GLY A 492 0.40 -32.25 0.35
C GLY A 492 1.81 -31.85 -0.08
N ASP A 493 2.16 -30.57 -0.01
CA ASP A 493 3.29 -30.01 -0.79
C ASP A 493 4.65 -29.97 -0.03
N GLY A 494 4.72 -30.48 1.20
CA GLY A 494 5.88 -30.29 2.09
C GLY A 494 7.22 -30.83 1.56
N GLU A 495 7.22 -32.02 0.96
CA GLU A 495 8.45 -32.65 0.45
C GLU A 495 9.01 -31.93 -0.81
N GLU A 496 8.16 -31.23 -1.58
CA GLU A 496 8.58 -30.45 -2.76
C GLU A 496 9.12 -29.07 -2.36
N ASP A 497 8.44 -28.37 -1.44
CA ASP A 497 8.86 -27.06 -0.95
C ASP A 497 10.19 -27.16 -0.16
N ASP A 498 10.43 -28.25 0.59
CA ASP A 498 11.71 -28.53 1.29
C ASP A 498 12.89 -28.76 0.32
N LEU A 499 12.64 -29.42 -0.83
CA LEU A 499 13.67 -29.67 -1.84
C LEU A 499 14.03 -28.37 -2.57
N GLU A 500 13.04 -27.58 -3.02
CA GLU A 500 13.28 -26.24 -3.61
C GLU A 500 13.95 -25.29 -2.60
N ALA A 501 13.61 -25.37 -1.31
CA ALA A 501 14.24 -24.58 -0.25
C ALA A 501 15.74 -24.89 -0.04
N SER A 502 16.21 -26.07 -0.44
CA SER A 502 17.63 -26.45 -0.40
C SER A 502 18.43 -25.95 -1.61
N LEU A 503 17.76 -25.70 -2.75
CA LEU A 503 18.36 -25.25 -4.01
C LEU A 503 18.42 -23.72 -4.14
N LEU A 504 17.57 -23.00 -3.40
CA LEU A 504 17.45 -21.53 -3.41
C LEU A 504 18.08 -20.85 -2.17
N GLY A 505 18.67 -21.63 -1.25
CA GLY A 505 19.23 -21.18 0.04
C GLY A 505 20.60 -20.51 -0.05
#